data_AF-A0A6J4NUU1-F1
#
_entry.id   AF-A0A6J4NUU1-F1
#
_cell.length_a   1.000
_cell.length_b   1.000
_cell.length_c   1.000
_cell.angle_alpha   90.00
_cell.angle_beta   90.00
_cell.angle_gamma   90.00
#
_symmetry.space_group_name_H-M   'P 1'
#
loop_
_entity.id
_entity.type
_entity.pdbx_description
1 polymer ?
#
loop_
_entity_poly.entity_id
_entity_poly.type
_entity_poly.pdbx_seq_one_letter_code
_entity_poly.pdbx_strand_id
1 'polypeptide(L)'
;RAAIKSFLVRKDNPGLKVERLEHKLGIRASDTAAITFTDCRVPAEDLLGSPEIDTKSGFAGAMATFDNTRPLVAAMAVGCARASLDLTRDLLEQAGVAVDDDRPAERQSAAAAKFLQLEADWEGAKLLMMQAAWMADNRRPNSLEASMAKAKAGRVGSDVTLSCVQLCGTLGYSEAELLEKWSRDSKILDIFEGTQQIQLLIVARRLLGLTSAELR
;
A
#
# COMPACT_ATOMS: atom_id res chain seq x y z
N ARG A 1 12.63 -12.97 21.14
CA ARG A 1 12.48 -11.51 20.96
C ARG A 1 11.42 -11.04 21.95
N ALA A 2 11.83 -10.67 23.15
CA ALA A 2 10.91 -10.29 24.22
C ALA A 2 11.04 -8.78 24.49
N ALA A 3 9.90 -8.14 24.73
CA ALA A 3 9.73 -6.75 25.19
C ALA A 3 9.99 -5.61 24.17
N ILE A 4 9.33 -5.62 23.01
CA ILE A 4 9.20 -4.38 22.22
C ILE A 4 8.14 -3.50 22.90
N LYS A 5 8.46 -2.22 23.09
CA LYS A 5 7.57 -1.21 23.68
C LYS A 5 7.52 0.03 22.79
N SER A 6 6.41 0.74 22.84
CA SER A 6 6.18 1.96 22.08
C SER A 6 6.33 3.16 23.01
N PHE A 7 7.01 4.20 22.53
CA PHE A 7 7.23 5.44 23.27
C PHE A 7 6.84 6.62 22.40
N LEU A 8 6.25 7.65 23.01
CA LEU A 8 6.18 8.97 22.42
C LEU A 8 7.57 9.61 22.54
N VAL A 9 8.15 10.06 21.43
CA VAL A 9 9.42 10.79 21.44
C VAL A 9 9.25 12.07 20.66
N ARG A 10 9.46 13.21 21.31
CA ARG A 10 9.35 14.52 20.67
C ARG A 10 10.52 14.74 19.71
N LYS A 11 10.27 15.45 18.61
CA LYS A 11 11.27 15.72 17.56
C LYS A 11 12.50 16.47 18.09
N ASP A 12 12.30 17.34 19.07
CA ASP A 12 13.33 18.16 19.71
C ASP A 12 13.99 17.48 20.92
N ASN A 13 13.66 16.21 21.20
CA ASN A 13 14.20 15.52 22.36
C ASN A 13 15.72 15.35 22.24
N PRO A 14 16.53 15.77 23.24
CA PRO A 14 17.98 15.63 23.18
C PRO A 14 18.40 14.18 22.90
N GLY A 15 19.32 13.99 21.96
CA GLY A 15 19.78 12.67 21.51
C GLY A 15 19.01 12.08 20.33
N LEU A 16 17.87 12.65 19.94
CA LEU A 16 17.22 12.35 18.65
C LEU A 16 17.85 13.20 17.55
N LYS A 17 18.27 12.57 16.45
CA LYS A 17 18.74 13.27 15.26
C LYS A 17 18.14 12.69 13.98
N VAL A 18 17.73 13.59 13.09
CA VAL A 18 17.40 13.25 11.70
C VAL A 18 18.72 13.25 10.92
N GLU A 19 19.22 12.08 10.54
CA GLU A 19 20.54 11.96 9.91
C GLU A 19 20.52 12.36 8.44
N ARG A 20 19.52 11.88 7.70
CA ARG A 20 19.34 12.19 6.29
C ARG A 20 17.92 11.94 5.84
N LEU A 21 17.54 12.61 4.75
CA LEU A 21 16.36 12.29 3.97
C LEU A 21 16.74 11.29 2.86
N GLU A 22 15.85 10.34 2.60
CA GLU A 22 16.00 9.34 1.55
C GLU A 22 15.54 9.90 0.20
N HIS A 23 16.38 9.74 -0.82
CA HIS A 23 16.05 10.09 -2.20
C HIS A 23 15.26 8.94 -2.84
N LYS A 24 13.95 9.14 -3.02
CA LYS A 24 12.99 8.10 -3.38
C LYS A 24 12.61 8.09 -4.86
N LEU A 25 12.25 6.91 -5.36
CA LEU A 25 11.67 6.73 -6.69
C LEU A 25 10.37 7.55 -6.87
N GLY A 26 9.42 7.37 -5.97
CA GLY A 26 8.11 8.02 -5.95
C GLY A 26 7.76 8.56 -4.56
N ILE A 27 6.53 9.05 -4.41
CA ILE A 27 5.99 9.73 -3.22
C ILE A 27 6.95 10.79 -2.66
N ARG A 28 7.64 11.49 -3.56
CA ARG A 28 8.75 12.41 -3.23
C ARG A 28 8.32 13.62 -2.41
N ALA A 29 7.04 13.97 -2.41
CA ALA A 29 6.47 15.03 -1.59
C ALA A 29 6.40 14.66 -0.09
N SER A 30 6.50 13.39 0.26
CA SER A 30 6.55 12.92 1.65
C SER A 30 8.00 12.68 2.06
N ASP A 31 8.40 13.20 3.21
CA ASP A 31 9.73 12.96 3.75
C ASP A 31 9.88 11.51 4.21
N THR A 32 11.05 10.94 4.00
CA THR A 32 11.43 9.64 4.56
C THR A 32 12.84 9.80 5.06
N ALA A 33 13.11 9.44 6.31
CA ALA A 33 14.34 9.81 6.96
C ALA A 33 14.94 8.65 7.76
N ALA A 34 16.26 8.60 7.80
CA ALA A 34 16.98 7.84 8.80
C ALA A 34 17.03 8.67 10.10
N ILE A 35 16.58 8.08 11.21
CA ILE A 35 16.55 8.72 12.52
C ILE A 35 17.44 7.92 13.47
N THR A 36 18.33 8.60 14.18
CA THR A 36 19.19 8.03 15.21
C THR A 36 18.75 8.53 16.58
N PHE A 37 18.93 7.65 17.57
CA PHE A 37 18.69 7.94 18.98
C PHE A 37 19.98 7.60 19.74
N THR A 38 20.73 8.62 20.17
CA THR A 38 21.98 8.48 20.92
C THR A 38 21.80 9.14 22.28
N ASP A 39 21.83 8.34 23.34
CA ASP A 39 21.57 8.80 24.72
C ASP A 39 20.26 9.60 24.88
N CYS A 40 19.27 9.27 24.04
CA CYS A 40 17.97 9.93 23.98
C CYS A 40 17.10 9.53 25.19
N ARG A 41 17.09 10.35 26.24
CA ARG A 41 16.27 10.13 27.45
C ARG A 41 14.81 10.48 27.16
N VAL A 42 13.90 9.59 27.53
CA VAL A 42 12.45 9.76 27.36
C VAL A 42 11.78 9.68 28.74
N PRO A 43 10.87 10.59 29.09
CA PRO A 43 10.08 10.50 30.33
C PRO A 43 9.34 9.16 30.47
N ALA A 44 9.18 8.66 31.70
CA ALA A 44 8.46 7.40 31.92
C ALA A 44 6.98 7.48 31.52
N GLU A 45 6.38 8.66 31.62
CA GLU A 45 5.00 8.95 31.21
C GLU A 45 4.77 8.90 29.69
N ASP A 46 5.83 9.00 28.89
CA ASP A 46 5.77 8.89 27.43
C ASP A 46 5.78 7.42 26.95
N LEU A 47 5.80 6.45 27.87
CA LEU A 47 5.55 5.04 27.53
C LEU A 47 4.09 4.85 27.11
N LEU A 48 3.88 4.32 25.91
CA LEU A 48 2.55 3.97 25.42
C LEU A 48 2.18 2.55 25.89
N GLY A 49 1.19 2.47 26.78
CA GLY A 49 0.67 1.23 27.34
C GLY A 49 1.30 0.87 28.70
N SER A 50 1.28 -0.42 29.05
CA SER A 50 1.75 -0.88 30.37
C SER A 50 3.28 -0.98 30.45
N PRO A 51 3.92 -0.61 31.58
CA PRO A 51 5.33 -0.88 31.87
C PRO A 51 5.65 -2.37 32.03
N GLU A 52 4.65 -3.22 32.26
CA GLU A 52 4.84 -4.65 32.45
C GLU A 52 5.33 -5.33 31.17
N ILE A 53 6.39 -6.15 31.31
CA ILE A 53 6.95 -6.90 30.19
C ILE A 53 6.18 -8.21 30.03
N ASP A 54 5.37 -8.29 28.99
CA ASP A 54 4.81 -9.57 28.54
C ASP A 54 5.61 -10.10 27.35
N THR A 55 6.30 -11.22 27.57
CA THR A 55 7.10 -11.89 26.57
C THR A 55 6.25 -12.61 25.51
N LYS A 56 4.94 -12.75 25.74
CA LYS A 56 3.98 -13.41 24.84
C LYS A 56 3.28 -12.43 23.88
N SER A 57 3.21 -11.14 24.18
CA SER A 57 2.43 -10.14 23.41
C SER A 57 3.25 -8.99 22.80
N GLY A 58 4.58 -9.11 22.74
CA GLY A 58 5.49 -7.98 22.48
C GLY A 58 5.21 -7.09 21.25
N PHE A 59 4.65 -7.61 20.15
CA PHE A 59 4.38 -6.82 18.93
C PHE A 59 2.87 -6.55 18.70
N ALA A 60 1.99 -6.92 19.64
CA ALA A 60 0.56 -6.89 19.44
C ALA A 60 0.02 -5.46 19.24
N GLY A 61 0.51 -4.48 20.00
CA GLY A 61 0.11 -3.07 19.85
C GLY A 61 0.49 -2.47 18.49
N ALA A 62 1.71 -2.77 18.01
CA ALA A 62 2.15 -2.37 16.67
C ALA A 62 1.32 -3.05 15.57
N MET A 63 0.96 -4.33 15.74
CA MET A 63 0.10 -5.04 14.80
C MET A 63 -1.31 -4.44 14.71
N ALA A 64 -1.91 -4.05 15.83
CA ALA A 64 -3.22 -3.39 15.85
C ALA A 64 -3.22 -2.04 15.11
N THR A 65 -2.09 -1.32 15.13
CA THR A 65 -1.92 -0.12 14.32
C THR A 65 -1.98 -0.45 12.84
N PHE A 66 -1.25 -1.49 12.41
CA PHE A 66 -1.23 -1.90 11.00
C PHE A 66 -2.58 -2.40 10.47
N ASP A 67 -3.39 -3.02 11.32
CA ASP A 67 -4.74 -3.45 10.93
C ASP A 67 -5.64 -2.25 10.56
N ASN A 68 -5.35 -1.06 11.10
CA ASN A 68 -6.05 0.19 10.76
C ASN A 68 -5.40 0.95 9.59
N THR A 69 -4.06 0.92 9.45
CA THR A 69 -3.37 1.71 8.41
C THR A 69 -3.27 0.98 7.07
N ARG A 70 -3.23 -0.35 7.04
CA ARG A 70 -3.17 -1.14 5.79
C ARG A 70 -4.33 -0.88 4.83
N PRO A 71 -5.61 -0.74 5.28
CA PRO A 71 -6.70 -0.33 4.40
C PRO A 71 -6.47 1.06 3.77
N LEU A 72 -5.89 2.01 4.51
CA LEU A 72 -5.56 3.35 3.97
C LEU A 72 -4.48 3.25 2.89
N VAL A 73 -3.47 2.41 3.09
CA VAL A 73 -2.45 2.18 2.08
C VAL A 73 -3.02 1.48 0.84
N ALA A 74 -3.95 0.54 1.02
CA ALA A 74 -4.69 -0.04 -0.10
C ALA A 74 -5.50 1.03 -0.85
N ALA A 75 -6.11 1.98 -0.14
CA ALA A 75 -6.83 3.11 -0.74
C ALA A 75 -5.90 4.03 -1.55
N MET A 76 -4.67 4.29 -1.08
CA MET A 76 -3.66 5.01 -1.87
C MET A 76 -3.38 4.32 -3.20
N ALA A 77 -3.25 2.98 -3.20
CA ALA A 77 -2.95 2.22 -4.40
C ALA A 77 -4.12 2.22 -5.39
N VAL A 78 -5.34 2.03 -4.87
CA VAL A 78 -6.59 2.11 -5.65
C VAL A 78 -6.78 3.49 -6.25
N GLY A 79 -6.52 4.57 -5.50
CA GLY A 79 -6.63 5.94 -6.00
C GLY A 79 -5.61 6.26 -7.09
N CYS A 80 -4.35 5.87 -6.90
CA CYS A 80 -3.30 6.05 -7.90
C CYS A 80 -3.61 5.29 -9.20
N ALA A 81 -4.14 4.06 -9.08
CA ALA A 81 -4.54 3.23 -10.21
C ALA A 81 -5.76 3.82 -10.95
N ARG A 82 -6.77 4.31 -10.23
CA ARG A 82 -7.95 4.97 -10.82
C ARG A 82 -7.54 6.16 -11.67
N ALA A 83 -6.72 7.05 -11.12
CA ALA A 83 -6.24 8.23 -11.83
C ALA A 83 -5.49 7.87 -13.12
N SER A 84 -4.72 6.75 -13.10
CA SER A 84 -4.02 6.27 -14.29
C SER A 84 -4.97 5.69 -15.34
N LEU A 85 -6.02 4.97 -14.91
CA LEU A 85 -7.05 4.44 -15.81
C LEU A 85 -7.86 5.57 -16.45
N ASP A 86 -8.26 6.58 -15.68
CA ASP A 86 -8.99 7.76 -16.20
C ASP A 86 -8.19 8.44 -17.30
N LEU A 87 -6.94 8.84 -17.01
CA LEU A 87 -6.09 9.50 -18.00
C LEU A 87 -5.80 8.61 -19.21
N THR A 88 -5.58 7.31 -19.00
CA THR A 88 -5.34 6.37 -20.10
C THR A 88 -6.55 6.24 -21.01
N ARG A 89 -7.78 6.23 -20.47
CA ARG A 89 -9.01 6.19 -21.27
C ARG A 89 -9.09 7.40 -22.18
N ASP A 90 -8.87 8.60 -21.63
CA ASP A 90 -8.90 9.86 -22.38
C ASP A 90 -7.84 9.86 -23.51
N LEU A 91 -6.62 9.42 -23.21
CA LEU A 91 -5.53 9.36 -24.19
C LEU A 91 -5.77 8.32 -25.29
N LEU A 92 -6.36 7.17 -24.95
CA LEU A 92 -6.75 6.15 -25.92
C LEU A 92 -7.84 6.69 -26.85
N GLU A 93 -8.85 7.38 -26.32
CA GLU A 93 -9.92 7.97 -27.11
C GLU A 93 -9.39 9.03 -28.08
N GLN A 94 -8.50 9.92 -27.61
CA GLN A 94 -7.81 10.90 -28.46
C GLN A 94 -6.98 10.25 -29.57
N ALA A 95 -6.42 9.06 -29.31
CA ALA A 95 -5.69 8.26 -30.29
C ALA A 95 -6.60 7.43 -31.22
N GLY A 96 -7.93 7.57 -31.12
CA GLY A 96 -8.91 6.84 -31.94
C GLY A 96 -9.13 5.39 -31.49
N VAL A 97 -8.73 5.03 -30.27
CA VAL A 97 -8.96 3.72 -29.67
C VAL A 97 -10.13 3.82 -28.69
N ALA A 98 -11.33 3.49 -29.19
CA ALA A 98 -12.52 3.44 -28.34
C ALA A 98 -12.51 2.18 -27.44
N VAL A 99 -12.80 2.38 -26.15
CA VAL A 99 -13.09 1.32 -25.18
C VAL A 99 -14.60 1.21 -25.06
N ASP A 100 -15.17 0.08 -25.46
CA ASP A 100 -16.61 -0.19 -25.45
C ASP A 100 -16.94 -1.19 -24.34
N ASP A 101 -17.51 -0.70 -23.24
CA ASP A 101 -17.79 -1.52 -22.06
C ASP A 101 -18.92 -2.56 -22.30
N ASP A 102 -19.73 -2.39 -23.37
CA ASP A 102 -20.84 -3.30 -23.73
C ASP A 102 -20.42 -4.39 -24.73
N ARG A 103 -19.19 -4.33 -25.24
CA ARG A 103 -18.68 -5.27 -26.24
C ARG A 103 -17.66 -6.25 -25.62
N PRO A 104 -17.70 -7.55 -25.96
CA PRO A 104 -16.70 -8.50 -25.48
C PRO A 104 -15.26 -8.04 -25.82
N ALA A 105 -14.35 -8.16 -24.85
CA ALA A 105 -12.96 -7.71 -24.98
C ALA A 105 -12.25 -8.34 -26.19
N GLU A 106 -12.56 -9.60 -26.51
CA GLU A 106 -11.99 -10.34 -27.65
C GLU A 106 -12.39 -9.76 -29.01
N ARG A 107 -13.42 -8.91 -29.03
CA ARG A 107 -13.90 -8.23 -30.23
C ARG A 107 -13.42 -6.77 -30.31
N GLN A 108 -12.61 -6.31 -29.38
CA GLN A 108 -12.05 -4.96 -29.35
C GLN A 108 -10.57 -4.97 -29.75
N SER A 109 -9.97 -3.78 -29.86
CA SER A 109 -8.51 -3.69 -30.06
C SER A 109 -7.77 -4.29 -28.86
N ALA A 110 -6.52 -4.73 -29.05
CA ALA A 110 -5.72 -5.28 -27.95
C ALA A 110 -5.53 -4.27 -26.80
N ALA A 111 -5.43 -2.97 -27.12
CA ALA A 111 -5.32 -1.91 -26.14
C ALA A 111 -6.62 -1.75 -25.31
N ALA A 112 -7.78 -1.71 -25.98
CA ALA A 112 -9.08 -1.64 -25.29
C ALA A 112 -9.36 -2.89 -24.45
N ALA A 113 -9.05 -4.08 -24.99
CA ALA A 113 -9.17 -5.34 -24.25
C ALA A 113 -8.29 -5.37 -22.99
N LYS A 114 -7.03 -4.92 -23.09
CA LYS A 114 -6.14 -4.79 -21.93
C LYS A 114 -6.67 -3.76 -20.94
N PHE A 115 -7.18 -2.63 -21.40
CA PHE A 115 -7.78 -1.61 -20.53
C PHE A 115 -8.94 -2.18 -19.70
N LEU A 116 -9.86 -2.91 -20.33
CA LEU A 116 -11.00 -3.54 -19.63
C LEU A 116 -10.55 -4.58 -18.59
N GLN A 117 -9.51 -5.35 -18.89
CA GLN A 117 -8.92 -6.27 -17.91
C GLN A 117 -8.36 -5.52 -16.69
N LEU A 118 -7.69 -4.38 -16.89
CA LEU A 118 -7.15 -3.56 -15.82
C LEU A 118 -8.26 -2.94 -14.94
N GLU A 119 -9.35 -2.47 -15.57
CA GLU A 119 -10.54 -1.98 -14.85
C GLU A 119 -11.15 -3.06 -13.94
N ALA A 120 -11.29 -4.29 -14.45
CA ALA A 120 -11.80 -5.42 -13.67
C ALA A 120 -10.89 -5.76 -12.47
N ASP A 121 -9.57 -5.78 -12.69
CA ASP A 121 -8.60 -6.02 -11.62
C ASP A 121 -8.60 -4.91 -10.56
N TRP A 122 -8.75 -3.66 -11.00
CA TRP A 122 -8.88 -2.49 -10.14
C TRP A 122 -10.14 -2.58 -9.28
N GLU A 123 -11.30 -2.90 -9.86
CA GLU A 123 -12.56 -3.02 -9.12
C GLU A 123 -12.45 -4.12 -8.04
N GLY A 124 -11.84 -5.26 -8.37
CA GLY A 124 -11.57 -6.31 -7.38
C GLY A 124 -10.67 -5.86 -6.22
N ALA A 125 -9.66 -5.04 -6.48
CA ALA A 125 -8.81 -4.45 -5.44
C ALA A 125 -9.57 -3.42 -4.58
N LYS A 126 -10.39 -2.58 -5.23
CA LYS A 126 -11.22 -1.57 -4.58
C LYS A 126 -12.23 -2.20 -3.62
N LEU A 127 -12.91 -3.27 -4.03
CA LEU A 127 -13.89 -3.95 -3.18
C LEU A 127 -13.26 -4.55 -1.91
N LEU A 128 -12.09 -5.19 -2.02
CA LEU A 128 -11.36 -5.69 -0.85
C LEU A 128 -10.91 -4.55 0.08
N MET A 129 -10.43 -3.45 -0.48
CA MET A 129 -10.06 -2.25 0.27
C MET A 129 -11.26 -1.67 1.03
N MET A 130 -12.39 -1.49 0.34
CA MET A 130 -13.62 -0.96 0.92
C MET A 130 -14.15 -1.87 2.04
N GLN A 131 -14.10 -3.20 1.86
CA GLN A 131 -14.47 -4.15 2.90
C GLN A 131 -13.60 -3.97 4.15
N ALA A 132 -12.27 -3.95 3.99
CA ALA A 132 -11.34 -3.82 5.10
C ALA A 132 -11.49 -2.49 5.86
N ALA A 133 -11.73 -1.39 5.12
CA ALA A 133 -12.00 -0.07 5.69
C ALA A 133 -13.35 -0.04 6.43
N TRP A 134 -14.42 -0.55 5.82
CA TRP A 134 -15.73 -0.60 6.45
C TRP A 134 -15.70 -1.42 7.75
N MET A 135 -14.96 -2.53 7.78
CA MET A 135 -14.80 -3.31 9.01
C MET A 135 -14.08 -2.51 10.10
N ALA A 136 -13.03 -1.75 9.76
CA ALA A 136 -12.32 -0.88 10.70
C ALA A 136 -13.24 0.21 11.28
N ASP A 137 -13.98 0.93 10.42
CA ASP A 137 -14.91 1.98 10.81
C ASP A 137 -16.01 1.46 11.75
N ASN A 138 -16.44 0.21 11.54
CA ASN A 138 -17.45 -0.46 12.36
C ASN A 138 -16.87 -1.21 13.56
N ARG A 139 -15.60 -0.98 13.91
CA ARG A 139 -14.89 -1.61 15.04
C ARG A 139 -14.94 -3.15 15.00
N ARG A 140 -14.98 -3.72 13.79
CA ARG A 140 -14.93 -5.17 13.57
C ARG A 140 -13.47 -5.60 13.40
N PRO A 141 -13.06 -6.76 13.93
CA PRO A 141 -11.73 -7.30 13.65
C PRO A 141 -11.55 -7.47 12.15
N ASN A 142 -10.53 -6.82 11.57
CA ASN A 142 -10.33 -6.74 10.12
C ASN A 142 -8.93 -7.22 9.69
N SER A 143 -8.14 -7.82 10.58
CA SER A 143 -6.73 -8.08 10.31
C SER A 143 -6.47 -8.97 9.09
N LEU A 144 -7.39 -9.91 8.79
CA LEU A 144 -7.28 -10.77 7.61
C LEU A 144 -7.54 -9.96 6.34
N GLU A 145 -8.65 -9.23 6.32
CA GLU A 145 -9.12 -8.40 5.23
C GLU A 145 -8.15 -7.25 4.96
N ALA A 146 -7.61 -6.62 5.98
CA ALA A 146 -6.59 -5.57 5.88
C ALA A 146 -5.32 -6.08 5.18
N SER A 147 -4.84 -7.28 5.53
CA SER A 147 -3.70 -7.90 4.85
C SER A 147 -4.04 -8.32 3.41
N MET A 148 -5.23 -8.90 3.16
CA MET A 148 -5.68 -9.24 1.80
C MET A 148 -5.78 -7.99 0.91
N ALA A 149 -6.43 -6.94 1.41
CA ALA A 149 -6.60 -5.67 0.72
C ALA A 149 -5.25 -5.03 0.38
N LYS A 150 -4.35 -4.92 1.35
CA LYS A 150 -3.00 -4.36 1.13
C LYS A 150 -2.21 -5.15 0.09
N ALA A 151 -2.26 -6.48 0.15
CA ALA A 151 -1.56 -7.34 -0.81
C ALA A 151 -2.12 -7.20 -2.23
N LYS A 152 -3.45 -7.29 -2.40
CA LYS A 152 -4.08 -7.19 -3.73
C LYS A 152 -3.92 -5.79 -4.30
N ALA A 153 -4.23 -4.75 -3.52
CA ALA A 153 -4.20 -3.37 -3.99
C ALA A 153 -2.79 -2.89 -4.32
N GLY A 154 -1.77 -3.22 -3.52
CA GLY A 154 -0.38 -2.85 -3.83
C GLY A 154 0.11 -3.46 -5.15
N ARG A 155 -0.19 -4.75 -5.37
CA ARG A 155 0.12 -5.46 -6.62
C ARG A 155 -0.63 -4.88 -7.82
N VAL A 156 -1.95 -4.75 -7.71
CA VAL A 156 -2.83 -4.24 -8.78
C VAL A 156 -2.47 -2.80 -9.11
N GLY A 157 -2.20 -1.96 -8.10
CA GLY A 157 -1.78 -0.58 -8.32
C GLY A 157 -0.49 -0.48 -9.14
N SER A 158 0.49 -1.33 -8.86
CA SER A 158 1.72 -1.39 -9.65
C SER A 158 1.46 -1.86 -11.08
N ASP A 159 0.68 -2.94 -11.27
CA ASP A 159 0.39 -3.50 -12.60
C ASP A 159 -0.44 -2.55 -13.48
N VAL A 160 -1.48 -1.93 -12.91
CA VAL A 160 -2.33 -0.96 -13.60
C VAL A 160 -1.52 0.25 -14.03
N THR A 161 -0.79 0.89 -13.10
CA THR A 161 -0.03 2.11 -13.41
C THR A 161 1.06 1.87 -14.45
N LEU A 162 1.79 0.75 -14.38
CA LEU A 162 2.78 0.38 -15.40
C LEU A 162 2.14 0.01 -16.74
N SER A 163 1.01 -0.70 -16.73
CA SER A 163 0.29 -1.04 -17.96
C SER A 163 -0.25 0.23 -18.66
N CYS A 164 -0.69 1.22 -17.89
CA CYS A 164 -1.15 2.51 -18.42
C CYS A 164 -0.02 3.27 -19.13
N VAL A 165 1.19 3.29 -18.55
CA VAL A 165 2.40 3.81 -19.21
C VAL A 165 2.63 3.11 -20.55
N GLN A 166 2.54 1.78 -20.58
CA GLN A 166 2.74 1.00 -21.79
C GLN A 166 1.66 1.25 -22.86
N LEU A 167 0.38 1.35 -22.46
CA LEU A 167 -0.74 1.61 -23.37
C LEU A 167 -0.63 2.98 -24.04
N CYS A 168 -0.10 3.98 -23.34
CA CYS A 168 0.09 5.33 -23.87
C CYS A 168 1.46 5.57 -24.53
N GLY A 169 2.31 4.53 -24.59
CA GLY A 169 3.61 4.58 -25.27
C GLY A 169 4.48 5.76 -24.83
N THR A 170 4.95 6.56 -25.79
CA THR A 170 5.83 7.71 -25.54
C THR A 170 5.20 8.74 -24.61
N LEU A 171 3.90 9.01 -24.73
CA LEU A 171 3.21 9.95 -23.84
C LEU A 171 3.22 9.44 -22.41
N GLY A 172 2.93 8.15 -22.22
CA GLY A 172 2.96 7.51 -20.91
C GLY A 172 4.34 7.43 -20.27
N TYR A 173 5.40 7.32 -21.07
CA TYR A 173 6.79 7.25 -20.58
C TYR A 173 7.42 8.64 -20.35
N SER A 174 6.89 9.67 -20.99
CA SER A 174 7.37 11.05 -20.82
C SER A 174 6.81 11.71 -19.57
N GLU A 175 7.49 12.75 -19.08
CA GLU A 175 7.01 13.61 -17.98
C GLU A 175 6.00 14.67 -18.45
N ALA A 176 5.48 14.58 -19.68
CA ALA A 176 4.44 15.48 -20.19
C ALA A 176 3.07 15.22 -19.52
N GLU A 177 2.85 13.98 -19.08
CA GLU A 177 1.64 13.51 -18.41
C GLU A 177 1.99 12.81 -17.09
N LEU A 178 0.98 12.52 -16.27
CA LEU A 178 1.19 12.01 -14.92
C LEU A 178 1.36 10.48 -14.83
N LEU A 179 1.24 9.74 -15.94
CA LEU A 179 1.31 8.27 -15.95
C LEU A 179 2.66 7.76 -15.42
N GLU A 180 3.78 8.34 -15.86
CA GLU A 180 5.11 7.98 -15.36
C GLU A 180 5.21 8.22 -13.85
N LYS A 181 4.71 9.36 -13.38
CA LYS A 181 4.75 9.74 -11.97
C LYS A 181 3.94 8.77 -11.11
N TRP A 182 2.73 8.42 -11.52
CA TRP A 182 1.89 7.48 -10.78
C TRP A 182 2.48 6.06 -10.76
N SER A 183 3.18 5.64 -11.82
CA SER A 183 3.94 4.37 -11.80
C SER A 183 5.09 4.37 -10.80
N ARG A 184 5.77 5.51 -10.62
CA ARG A 184 6.82 5.66 -9.60
C ARG A 184 6.22 5.67 -8.19
N ASP A 185 5.12 6.38 -8.02
CA ASP A 185 4.44 6.54 -6.73
C ASP A 185 3.78 5.23 -6.26
N SER A 186 3.23 4.43 -7.16
CA SER A 186 2.55 3.17 -6.82
C SER A 186 3.51 2.11 -6.27
N LYS A 187 4.78 2.13 -6.69
CA LYS A 187 5.72 1.04 -6.41
C LYS A 187 5.97 0.82 -4.91
N ILE A 188 6.03 1.89 -4.13
CA ILE A 188 6.25 1.80 -2.68
C ILE A 188 5.07 1.14 -1.96
N LEU A 189 3.88 1.19 -2.55
CA LEU A 189 2.65 0.68 -1.95
C LEU A 189 2.61 -0.85 -1.88
N ASP A 190 3.48 -1.53 -2.62
CA ASP A 190 3.71 -2.98 -2.53
C ASP A 190 4.82 -3.36 -1.54
N ILE A 191 5.52 -2.37 -0.97
CA ILE A 191 6.73 -2.54 -0.15
C ILE A 191 6.49 -2.16 1.31
N PHE A 192 6.11 -0.90 1.57
CA PHE A 192 5.96 -0.40 2.94
C PHE A 192 4.70 -0.94 3.63
N GLU A 193 4.64 -0.80 4.96
CA GLU A 193 3.58 -1.36 5.81
C GLU A 193 3.44 -2.89 5.72
N GLY A 194 4.55 -3.55 5.37
CA GLY A 194 4.66 -4.98 5.11
C GLY A 194 4.51 -5.28 3.62
N THR A 195 5.54 -5.90 3.06
CA THR A 195 5.59 -6.29 1.65
C THR A 195 4.46 -7.27 1.31
N GLN A 196 4.15 -7.41 0.02
CA GLN A 196 3.18 -8.39 -0.45
C GLN A 196 3.36 -9.78 0.15
N GLN A 197 4.59 -10.29 0.16
CA GLN A 197 4.93 -11.62 0.65
C GLN A 197 4.65 -11.74 2.16
N ILE A 198 4.93 -10.68 2.91
CA ILE A 198 4.61 -10.63 4.35
C ILE A 198 3.09 -10.61 4.57
N GLN A 199 2.34 -9.85 3.77
CA GLN A 199 0.88 -9.86 3.88
C GLN A 199 0.30 -11.24 3.57
N LEU A 200 0.76 -11.90 2.50
CA LEU A 200 0.32 -13.25 2.15
C LEU A 200 0.67 -14.27 3.23
N LEU A 201 1.83 -14.12 3.89
CA LEU A 201 2.18 -14.92 5.04
C LEU A 201 1.21 -14.69 6.22
N ILE A 202 0.81 -13.45 6.50
CA ILE A 202 -0.18 -13.14 7.55
C ILE A 202 -1.54 -13.78 7.21
N VAL A 203 -1.96 -13.70 5.95
CA VAL A 203 -3.19 -14.33 5.45
C VAL A 203 -3.14 -15.85 5.66
N ALA A 204 -2.06 -16.51 5.22
CA ALA A 204 -1.88 -17.95 5.37
C ALA A 204 -1.93 -18.39 6.85
N ARG A 205 -1.24 -17.67 7.73
CA ARG A 205 -1.26 -17.95 9.18
C ARG A 205 -2.66 -17.89 9.77
N ARG A 206 -3.45 -16.89 9.37
CA ARG A 206 -4.81 -16.70 9.89
C ARG A 206 -5.79 -17.74 9.36
N LEU A 207 -5.70 -18.10 8.09
CA LEU A 207 -6.56 -19.11 7.48
C LEU A 207 -6.24 -20.52 7.97
N LEU A 208 -4.97 -20.83 8.19
CA LEU A 208 -4.52 -22.17 8.55
C LEU A 208 -4.35 -22.37 10.07
N GLY A 209 -4.39 -21.29 10.86
CA GLY A 209 -4.11 -21.35 12.30
C GLY A 209 -2.64 -21.66 12.63
N LEU A 210 -1.73 -21.50 11.67
CA LEU A 210 -0.32 -21.85 11.79
C LEU A 210 0.57 -20.67 12.20
N THR A 211 1.68 -20.99 12.85
CA THR A 211 2.75 -20.06 13.17
C THR A 211 3.67 -19.83 11.96
N SER A 212 4.50 -18.78 12.01
CA SER A 212 5.50 -18.54 10.96
C SER A 212 6.62 -19.58 10.92
N ALA A 213 6.76 -20.43 11.94
CA ALA A 213 7.72 -21.52 11.93
C ALA A 213 7.16 -22.74 11.17
N GLU A 214 5.86 -22.99 11.29
CA GLU A 214 5.17 -24.11 10.64
C GLU A 214 4.92 -23.89 9.14
N LEU A 215 4.98 -22.63 8.67
CA LEU A 215 4.84 -22.27 7.25
C LEU A 215 6.17 -22.23 6.47
N ARG A 216 7.28 -22.68 7.08
CA ARG A 216 8.60 -22.76 6.43
C ARG A 216 8.85 -24.12 5.80
#